data_AF-A0A0D3AQ07-F1
#
_entry.id   AF-A0A0D3AQ07-F1
#
_cell.length_a   1.000
_cell.length_b   1.000
_cell.length_c   1.000
_cell.angle_alpha   90.00
_cell.angle_beta   90.00
_cell.angle_gamma   90.00
#
_symmetry.space_group_name_H-M   'P 1'
#
loop_
_entity.id
_entity.type
_entity.pdbx_description
1 polymer ?
#
loop_
_entity_poly.entity_id
_entity_poly.type
_entity_poly.pdbx_seq_one_letter_code
_entity_poly.pdbx_strand_id
1 'polypeptide(L)'
;MTIASNIKSSLPPADKGKAYLAAIEERFKTADKSLAGKLMADLTTIKYNDTRSMHEHCIEITNLAAKLKNLGMSVDNSFLVQFILNSLSPQYGPFKINYNAIDERWTSNELANKLVQEEARLGREGIKVAHYIQGAGPKAGK
;
A
#
# COMPACT_ATOMS: atom_id res chain seq x y z
N MET A 1 -11.59 -21.68 -24.15
CA MET A 1 -11.08 -21.47 -22.77
C MET A 1 -9.76 -22.22 -22.67
N THR A 2 -8.62 -21.52 -22.60
CA THR A 2 -7.29 -22.15 -22.66
C THR A 2 -6.65 -22.07 -21.28
N ILE A 3 -6.43 -23.24 -20.65
CA ILE A 3 -5.79 -23.35 -19.34
C ILE A 3 -4.27 -23.32 -19.54
N ALA A 4 -3.58 -22.49 -18.75
CA ALA A 4 -2.12 -22.36 -18.78
C ALA A 4 -1.41 -23.69 -18.45
N SER A 5 -0.28 -23.98 -19.09
CA SER A 5 0.43 -25.27 -19.02
C SER A 5 0.90 -25.64 -17.61
N ASN A 6 1.25 -24.65 -16.78
CA ASN A 6 1.60 -24.82 -15.38
C ASN A 6 0.43 -25.33 -14.51
N ILE A 7 -0.82 -25.13 -14.94
CA ILE A 7 -2.00 -25.65 -14.24
C ILE A 7 -2.26 -27.10 -14.66
N LYS A 8 -2.03 -27.44 -15.93
CA LYS A 8 -2.25 -28.80 -16.48
C LYS A 8 -1.41 -29.88 -15.80
N SER A 9 -0.14 -29.62 -15.49
CA SER A 9 0.76 -30.61 -14.88
C SER A 9 0.43 -30.94 -13.42
N SER A 10 -0.37 -30.11 -12.75
CA SER A 10 -0.73 -30.25 -11.32
C SER A 10 -2.06 -30.98 -11.08
N LEU A 11 -2.78 -31.30 -12.16
CA LEU A 11 -4.11 -31.91 -12.13
C LEU A 11 -3.99 -33.43 -12.36
N PRO A 12 -4.83 -34.23 -11.68
CA PRO A 12 -4.88 -35.68 -11.91
C PRO A 12 -5.34 -36.01 -13.34
N PRO A 13 -5.04 -37.22 -13.85
CA PRO A 13 -5.50 -37.69 -15.16
C PRO A 13 -7.02 -37.50 -15.33
N ALA A 14 -7.43 -37.07 -16.51
CA ALA A 14 -8.82 -36.68 -16.82
C ALA A 14 -9.82 -37.85 -16.88
N ASP A 15 -9.35 -39.07 -16.60
CA ASP A 15 -10.04 -40.35 -16.77
C ASP A 15 -11.31 -40.48 -15.92
N LYS A 16 -11.49 -39.60 -14.93
CA LYS A 16 -12.71 -39.44 -14.14
C LYS A 16 -13.11 -37.97 -14.11
N GLY A 17 -13.99 -37.55 -15.03
CA GLY A 17 -14.42 -36.15 -15.17
C GLY A 17 -14.86 -35.48 -13.86
N LYS A 18 -15.55 -36.21 -12.96
CA LYS A 18 -15.92 -35.70 -11.62
C LYS A 18 -14.72 -35.41 -10.71
N ALA A 19 -13.70 -36.27 -10.72
CA ALA A 19 -12.47 -36.07 -9.94
C ALA A 19 -11.61 -34.94 -10.51
N TYR A 20 -11.59 -34.80 -11.84
CA TYR A 20 -10.90 -33.71 -12.52
C TYR A 20 -11.52 -32.35 -12.19
N LEU A 21 -12.86 -32.23 -12.24
CA LEU A 21 -13.58 -31.01 -11.86
C LEU A 21 -13.35 -30.64 -10.39
N ALA A 22 -13.38 -31.62 -9.48
CA ALA A 22 -13.10 -31.39 -8.06
C ALA A 22 -11.65 -30.88 -7.83
N ALA A 23 -10.67 -31.46 -8.53
CA ALA A 23 -9.28 -31.02 -8.46
C ALA A 23 -9.09 -29.59 -9.01
N ILE A 24 -9.80 -29.23 -10.09
CA ILE A 24 -9.80 -27.86 -10.61
C ILE A 24 -10.36 -26.89 -9.56
N GLU A 25 -11.53 -27.20 -9.00
CA GLU A 25 -12.18 -26.37 -7.99
C GLU A 25 -11.28 -26.14 -6.77
N GLU A 26 -10.61 -27.20 -6.29
CA GLU A 26 -9.68 -27.13 -5.17
C GLU A 26 -8.44 -26.27 -5.49
N ARG A 27 -7.91 -26.36 -6.71
CA ARG A 27 -6.77 -25.54 -7.17
C ARG A 27 -7.13 -24.06 -7.24
N PHE A 28 -8.32 -23.71 -7.75
CA PHE A 28 -8.80 -22.34 -7.76
C PHE A 28 -8.97 -21.79 -6.33
N LYS A 29 -9.61 -22.55 -5.43
CA LYS A 29 -9.73 -22.16 -4.01
C LYS A 29 -8.36 -21.95 -3.35
N THR A 30 -7.38 -22.77 -3.67
CA THR A 30 -6.02 -22.64 -3.13
C THR A 30 -5.29 -21.42 -3.70
N ALA A 31 -5.46 -21.14 -4.99
CA ALA A 31 -4.92 -19.94 -5.64
C ALA A 31 -5.53 -18.68 -5.02
N ASP A 32 -6.83 -18.66 -4.73
CA ASP A 32 -7.51 -17.54 -4.07
C ASP A 32 -6.96 -17.30 -2.65
N LYS A 33 -6.71 -18.37 -1.88
CA LYS A 33 -6.07 -18.27 -0.55
C LYS A 33 -4.64 -17.74 -0.61
N SER A 34 -3.83 -18.24 -1.54
CA SER A 34 -2.45 -17.78 -1.70
C SER A 34 -2.38 -16.32 -2.14
N LEU A 35 -3.26 -15.91 -3.06
CA LEU A 35 -3.39 -14.54 -3.50
C LEU A 35 -3.82 -13.61 -2.36
N ALA A 36 -4.84 -14.01 -1.57
CA ALA A 36 -5.26 -13.27 -0.41
C ALA A 36 -4.11 -13.06 0.59
N GLY A 37 -3.37 -14.13 0.90
CA GLY A 37 -2.20 -14.06 1.78
C GLY A 37 -1.11 -13.11 1.27
N LYS A 38 -0.84 -13.12 -0.04
CA LYS A 38 0.09 -12.16 -0.66
C LYS A 38 -0.41 -10.72 -0.54
N LEU A 39 -1.66 -10.45 -0.90
CA LEU A 39 -2.23 -9.11 -0.84
C LEU A 39 -2.24 -8.55 0.60
N MET A 40 -2.48 -9.39 1.60
CA MET A 40 -2.36 -9.01 3.01
C MET A 40 -0.92 -8.67 3.39
N ALA A 41 0.05 -9.49 2.97
CA ALA A 41 1.47 -9.21 3.19
C ALA A 41 1.86 -7.87 2.55
N ASP A 42 1.48 -7.65 1.29
CA ASP A 42 1.74 -6.39 0.58
C ASP A 42 1.09 -5.21 1.33
N LEU A 43 -0.18 -5.31 1.72
CA LEU A 43 -0.91 -4.25 2.45
C LEU A 43 -0.26 -3.89 3.79
N THR A 44 0.27 -4.88 4.52
CA THR A 44 0.84 -4.68 5.86
C THR A 44 2.30 -4.24 5.84
N THR A 45 3.01 -4.52 4.75
CA THR A 45 4.47 -4.28 4.63
C THR A 45 4.82 -3.09 3.74
N ILE A 46 3.91 -2.64 2.88
CA ILE A 46 4.10 -1.48 2.01
C ILE A 46 4.58 -0.25 2.81
N LYS A 47 5.63 0.39 2.29
CA LYS A 47 6.19 1.64 2.84
C LYS A 47 6.16 2.73 1.78
N TYR A 48 5.98 3.96 2.24
CA TYR A 48 6.28 5.15 1.47
C TYR A 48 7.80 5.28 1.37
N ASN A 49 8.31 5.56 0.18
CA ASN A 49 9.73 5.55 -0.12
C ASN A 49 10.20 6.84 -0.81
N ASP A 50 9.38 7.90 -0.79
CA ASP A 50 9.66 9.22 -1.35
C ASP A 50 9.96 9.26 -2.87
N THR A 51 9.88 8.13 -3.59
CA THR A 51 10.11 8.07 -5.05
C THR A 51 8.86 8.33 -5.88
N ARG A 52 7.69 8.26 -5.27
CA ARG A 52 6.37 8.42 -5.89
C ARG A 52 5.56 9.40 -5.07
N SER A 53 4.51 9.97 -5.64
CA SER A 53 3.67 10.91 -4.91
C SER A 53 2.90 10.22 -3.77
N MET A 54 2.61 10.99 -2.73
CA MET A 54 1.78 10.54 -1.62
C MET A 54 0.38 10.11 -2.07
N HIS A 55 -0.17 10.78 -3.09
CA HIS A 55 -1.45 10.41 -3.70
C HIS A 55 -1.41 9.00 -4.32
N GLU A 56 -0.38 8.69 -5.11
CA GLU A 56 -0.18 7.36 -5.70
C GLU A 56 0.00 6.29 -4.64
N HIS A 57 0.69 6.63 -3.53
CA HIS A 57 0.87 5.72 -2.40
C HIS A 57 -0.46 5.35 -1.73
N CYS A 58 -1.32 6.34 -1.43
CA CYS A 58 -2.65 6.08 -0.86
C CYS A 58 -3.55 5.28 -1.80
N ILE A 59 -3.48 5.53 -3.11
CA ILE A 59 -4.22 4.77 -4.12
C ILE A 59 -3.77 3.30 -4.12
N GLU A 60 -2.47 3.01 -4.05
CA GLU A 60 -2.00 1.63 -4.02
C GLU A 60 -2.53 0.86 -2.81
N ILE A 61 -2.47 1.46 -1.62
CA ILE A 61 -3.00 0.87 -0.39
C ILE A 61 -4.50 0.60 -0.50
N THR A 62 -5.27 1.56 -1.02
CA THR A 62 -6.72 1.43 -1.23
C THR A 62 -7.04 0.34 -2.26
N ASN A 63 -6.24 0.23 -3.32
CA ASN A 63 -6.38 -0.82 -4.32
C ASN A 63 -6.08 -2.22 -3.77
N LEU A 64 -5.10 -2.36 -2.88
CA LEU A 64 -4.83 -3.63 -2.18
C LEU A 64 -6.03 -4.05 -1.33
N ALA A 65 -6.60 -3.11 -0.57
CA ALA A 65 -7.82 -3.35 0.22
C ALA A 65 -9.04 -3.71 -0.65
N ALA A 66 -9.21 -3.04 -1.80
CA ALA A 66 -10.28 -3.37 -2.75
C ALA A 66 -10.12 -4.77 -3.35
N LYS A 67 -8.89 -5.18 -3.68
CA LYS A 67 -8.61 -6.55 -4.16
C LYS A 67 -8.90 -7.60 -3.09
N LEU A 68 -8.54 -7.34 -1.83
CA LEU A 68 -8.88 -8.21 -0.71
C LEU A 68 -10.40 -8.33 -0.52
N LYS A 69 -11.14 -7.23 -0.65
CA LYS A 69 -12.61 -7.24 -0.60
C LYS A 69 -13.22 -8.15 -1.66
N ASN A 70 -12.69 -8.15 -2.88
CA ASN A 70 -13.15 -9.05 -3.95
C ASN A 70 -12.90 -10.54 -3.66
N LEU A 71 -11.97 -10.85 -2.76
CA LEU A 71 -11.71 -12.21 -2.27
C LEU A 71 -12.49 -12.53 -0.98
N GLY A 72 -13.46 -11.69 -0.60
CA GLY A 72 -14.27 -11.87 0.62
C GLY A 72 -13.60 -11.35 1.89
N MET A 73 -12.44 -10.70 1.80
CA MET A 73 -11.69 -10.15 2.93
C MET A 73 -11.83 -8.63 2.98
N SER A 74 -12.92 -8.14 3.54
CA SER A 74 -13.12 -6.69 3.68
C SER A 74 -12.18 -6.09 4.73
N VAL A 75 -11.53 -4.99 4.39
CA VAL A 75 -10.73 -4.18 5.32
C VAL A 75 -11.57 -3.00 5.75
N ASP A 76 -11.78 -2.86 7.07
CA ASP A 76 -12.50 -1.71 7.61
C ASP A 76 -11.70 -0.42 7.41
N ASN A 77 -12.41 0.70 7.23
CA ASN A 77 -11.77 1.97 6.92
C ASN A 77 -10.83 2.45 8.04
N SER A 78 -11.13 2.17 9.32
CA SER A 78 -10.24 2.53 10.44
C SER A 78 -8.91 1.75 10.39
N PHE A 79 -8.95 0.49 9.97
CA PHE A 79 -7.73 -0.29 9.73
C PHE A 79 -6.96 0.22 8.51
N LEU A 80 -7.66 0.59 7.44
CA LEU A 80 -7.03 1.15 6.24
C LEU A 80 -6.26 2.43 6.56
N VAL A 81 -6.86 3.32 7.35
CA VAL A 81 -6.22 4.53 7.88
C VAL A 81 -4.95 4.19 8.66
N GLN A 82 -5.00 3.17 9.54
CA GLN A 82 -3.83 2.75 10.29
C GLN A 82 -2.72 2.16 9.39
N PHE A 83 -3.07 1.42 8.34
CA PHE A 83 -2.09 0.93 7.36
C PHE A 83 -1.38 2.08 6.64
N ILE A 84 -2.13 3.09 6.21
CA ILE A 84 -1.56 4.30 5.60
C ILE A 84 -0.64 5.02 6.60
N LEU A 85 -1.03 5.20 7.86
CA LEU A 85 -0.18 5.88 8.86
C LEU A 85 1.08 5.08 9.21
N ASN A 86 1.01 3.75 9.14
CA ASN A 86 2.13 2.85 9.42
C ASN A 86 3.09 2.69 8.24
N SER A 87 2.67 3.05 7.02
CA SER A 87 3.51 3.01 5.83
C SER A 87 4.38 4.26 5.66
N LEU A 88 4.04 5.38 6.31
CA LEU A 88 4.76 6.66 6.15
C LEU A 88 6.23 6.60 6.59
N SER A 89 7.09 7.30 5.83
CA SER A 89 8.49 7.56 6.18
C SER A 89 8.61 8.34 7.51
N PRO A 90 9.73 8.21 8.25
CA PRO A 90 9.93 8.92 9.53
C PRO A 90 9.76 10.44 9.49
N GLN A 91 9.99 11.09 8.34
CA GLN A 91 9.79 12.53 8.16
C GLN A 91 8.34 13.00 8.37
N TYR A 92 7.36 12.10 8.27
CA TYR A 92 5.95 12.35 8.58
C TYR A 92 5.62 12.15 10.07
N GLY A 93 6.63 11.98 10.94
CA GLY A 93 6.46 11.84 12.39
C GLY A 93 5.57 12.93 13.01
N PRO A 94 5.79 14.23 12.73
CA PRO A 94 4.93 15.31 13.23
C PRO A 94 3.47 15.16 12.78
N PHE A 95 3.23 14.76 11.53
CA PHE A 95 1.88 14.51 11.01
C PHE A 95 1.17 13.40 11.80
N LYS A 96 1.87 12.29 12.09
CA LYS A 96 1.32 11.17 12.88
C LYS A 96 0.97 11.57 14.30
N ILE A 97 1.83 12.37 14.95
CA ILE A 97 1.57 12.90 16.30
C ILE A 97 0.31 13.77 16.27
N ASN A 98 0.20 14.67 15.29
CA ASN A 98 -0.95 15.55 15.14
C ASN A 98 -2.25 14.75 14.89
N TYR A 99 -2.22 13.74 14.03
CA TYR A 99 -3.37 12.85 13.82
C TYR A 99 -3.82 12.18 15.13
N ASN A 100 -2.88 11.63 15.90
CA ASN A 100 -3.19 10.94 17.16
C ASN A 100 -3.70 11.87 18.28
N ALA A 101 -3.46 13.18 18.17
CA ALA A 101 -3.91 14.18 19.12
C ALA A 101 -5.32 14.73 18.82
N ILE A 102 -5.89 14.37 17.66
CA ILE A 102 -7.23 14.79 17.24
C ILE A 102 -8.23 13.68 17.63
N ASP A 103 -9.33 14.06 18.30
CA ASP A 103 -10.37 13.11 18.70
C ASP A 103 -11.23 12.62 17.51
N GLU A 104 -11.27 13.39 16.43
CA GLU A 104 -11.95 13.04 15.18
C GLU A 104 -11.15 12.03 14.36
N ARG A 105 -11.79 10.94 13.94
CA ARG A 105 -11.18 9.93 13.07
C ARG A 105 -11.43 10.27 11.62
N TRP A 106 -10.36 10.51 10.87
CA TRP A 106 -10.45 10.72 9.43
C TRP A 106 -10.81 9.44 8.68
N THR A 107 -11.57 9.62 7.61
CA THR A 107 -11.70 8.61 6.56
C THR A 107 -10.38 8.45 5.81
N SER A 108 -10.20 7.32 5.10
CA SER A 108 -9.02 7.13 4.23
C SER A 108 -8.88 8.23 3.18
N ASN A 109 -9.99 8.75 2.66
CA ASN A 109 -10.02 9.85 1.71
C ASN A 109 -9.54 11.18 2.33
N GLU A 110 -10.03 11.53 3.52
CA GLU A 110 -9.60 12.75 4.23
C GLU A 110 -8.13 12.68 4.62
N LEU A 111 -7.68 11.52 5.10
CA LEU A 111 -6.28 11.27 5.41
C LEU A 111 -5.41 11.45 4.16
N ALA A 112 -5.78 10.87 3.02
CA ALA A 112 -5.03 10.99 1.78
C ALA A 112 -4.86 12.46 1.36
N ASN A 113 -5.95 13.24 1.42
CA ASN A 113 -5.91 14.67 1.10
C ASN A 113 -4.95 15.45 2.02
N LYS A 114 -4.97 15.17 3.32
CA LYS A 114 -4.08 15.83 4.29
C LYS A 114 -2.62 15.41 4.11
N LEU A 115 -2.37 14.16 3.77
CA LEU A 115 -1.02 13.66 3.48
C LEU A 115 -0.41 14.29 2.22
N VAL A 116 -1.21 14.54 1.18
CA VAL A 116 -0.76 15.28 -0.02
C VAL A 116 -0.41 16.73 0.32
N GLN A 117 -1.19 17.38 1.21
CA GLN A 117 -0.85 18.72 1.69
C GLN A 117 0.46 18.73 2.50
N GLU A 118 0.67 17.70 3.32
CA GLU A 118 1.88 17.53 4.12
C GLU A 118 3.11 17.26 3.26
N GLU A 119 3.00 16.44 2.22
CA GLU A 119 4.04 16.23 1.21
C GLU A 119 4.47 17.57 0.59
N ALA A 120 3.50 18.40 0.17
CA ALA A 120 3.79 19.72 -0.38
C ALA A 120 4.46 20.66 0.63
N ARG A 121 4.12 20.56 1.93
CA ARG A 121 4.76 21.32 3.01
C ARG A 121 6.22 20.90 3.19
N LEU A 122 6.48 19.60 3.27
CA LEU A 122 7.81 19.03 3.43
C LEU A 122 8.71 19.36 2.22
N GLY A 123 8.16 19.31 1.01
CA GLY A 123 8.88 19.72 -0.20
C GLY A 123 9.35 21.18 -0.14
N ARG A 124 8.51 22.10 0.35
CA ARG A 124 8.89 23.52 0.54
C ARG A 124 9.97 23.70 1.60
N GLU A 125 9.94 22.91 2.68
CA GLU A 125 10.95 22.99 3.74
C GLU A 125 12.31 22.44 3.29
N GLY A 126 12.32 21.34 2.55
CA GLY A 126 13.55 20.83 1.93
C GLY A 126 14.22 21.85 1.01
N ILE A 127 13.43 22.56 0.19
CA ILE A 127 13.93 23.64 -0.67
C ILE A 127 14.51 24.81 0.15
N LYS A 128 13.90 25.15 1.29
CA LYS A 128 14.39 26.21 2.18
C LYS A 128 15.73 25.84 2.84
N VAL A 129 15.89 24.60 3.30
CA VAL A 129 17.14 24.12 3.92
C VAL A 129 18.28 24.08 2.89
N ALA A 130 18.02 23.60 1.67
CA ALA A 130 19.01 23.59 0.60
C ALA A 130 19.53 25.00 0.25
N HIS A 131 18.63 25.99 0.17
CA HIS A 131 19.02 27.39 -0.04
C HIS A 131 19.87 27.96 1.10
N TYR A 132 19.58 27.60 2.36
CA TYR A 132 20.36 28.06 3.50
C TYR A 132 21.79 27.50 3.48
N ILE A 133 21.96 26.24 3.09
CA ILE A 133 23.28 25.59 2.99
C ILE A 133 24.12 26.20 1.86
N GLN A 134 23.51 26.58 0.73
CA GLN A 134 24.22 27.26 -0.37
C GLN A 134 24.61 28.71 -0.05
N GLY A 135 23.88 29.40 0.85
CA GLY A 135 24.19 30.77 1.27
C GLY A 135 25.35 30.91 2.26
N ALA A 136 25.85 29.81 2.83
CA ALA A 136 26.91 29.79 3.85
C ALA A 136 28.30 29.46 3.29
N GLY A 137 28.58 29.83 2.03
CA GLY A 137 29.94 29.74 1.47
C GLY A 137 30.91 30.70 2.19
N PRO A 138 32.16 30.29 2.45
CA PRO A 138 33.09 31.06 3.28
C PRO A 138 33.42 32.40 2.60
N LYS A 139 33.12 33.51 3.29
CA LYS A 139 33.63 34.82 2.91
C LYS A 139 35.15 34.78 3.05
N ALA A 140 35.85 34.66 1.92
CA ALA A 140 37.29 34.83 1.87
C ALA A 140 37.62 36.27 2.34
N GLY A 141 38.27 36.36 3.51
CA GLY A 141 38.81 37.61 4.02
C GLY A 141 39.88 38.14 3.08
N LYS A 142 39.85 39.44 2.83
CA LYS A 142 40.94 40.18 2.20
C LYS A 142 42.11 40.33 3.17
#